data_AF-A0A2K3M9G4-F1
#
_entry.id   AF-A0A2K3M9G4-F1
#
_cell.length_a   1.000
_cell.length_b   1.000
_cell.length_c   1.000
_cell.angle_alpha   90.00
_cell.angle_beta   90.00
_cell.angle_gamma   90.00
#
_symmetry.space_group_name_H-M   'P 1'
#
loop_
_entity.id
_entity.type
_entity.pdbx_description
1 polymer ?
#
loop_
_entity_poly.entity_id
_entity_poly.type
_entity_poly.pdbx_seq_one_letter_code
_entity_poly.pdbx_strand_id
1 'polypeptide(L)'
;MNCSCIAYSYDADIGCMSWNGKLIDIQQFQTGGSDLNVRVPYAELGISDKGHKGTIVIIISVLTGIIIIVIIAAYFICMRASNPVRKKQNRIFQFNKIEKPEGYTNNAIGELSQEKLQELLLYNFEKLATATNNFDLSNKLGQGGFGPVYKGILQDGKEIAVKRLSRSSGQGLEEFMNEVVVISKLQHRNL
;
A
#
# COMPACT_ATOMS: atom_id res chain seq x y z
N MET A 1 -20.90 20.61 -61.06
CA MET A 1 -21.44 19.57 -60.14
C MET A 1 -22.30 20.29 -59.12
N ASN A 2 -23.59 20.01 -59.05
CA ASN A 2 -24.53 20.74 -58.19
C ASN A 2 -24.50 20.17 -56.77
N CYS A 3 -23.92 20.90 -55.81
CA CYS A 3 -23.84 20.51 -54.40
C CYS A 3 -25.13 20.83 -53.61
N SER A 4 -26.29 20.65 -54.24
CA SER A 4 -27.59 21.10 -53.72
C SER A 4 -28.27 20.10 -52.78
N CYS A 5 -27.70 18.91 -52.61
CA CYS A 5 -28.26 17.90 -51.71
C CYS A 5 -28.11 18.35 -50.25
N ILE A 6 -29.25 18.39 -49.56
CA ILE A 6 -29.35 18.77 -48.15
C ILE A 6 -29.68 17.59 -47.24
N ALA A 7 -30.23 16.50 -47.78
CA ALA A 7 -30.51 15.29 -47.03
C ALA A 7 -30.58 14.05 -47.94
N TYR A 8 -30.31 12.89 -47.37
CA TYR A 8 -30.49 11.59 -48.02
C TYR A 8 -30.95 10.52 -47.03
N SER A 9 -31.61 9.49 -47.55
CA SER A 9 -31.93 8.28 -46.81
C SER A 9 -31.70 7.07 -47.70
N TYR A 10 -31.47 5.93 -47.07
CA TYR A 10 -31.32 4.66 -47.76
C TYR A 10 -32.28 3.66 -47.15
N ASP A 11 -33.07 3.03 -48.00
CA ASP A 11 -33.96 1.94 -47.63
C ASP A 11 -33.61 0.70 -48.45
N ALA A 12 -33.69 -0.48 -47.84
CA ALA A 12 -33.30 -1.72 -48.50
C ALA A 12 -34.24 -2.10 -49.65
N ASP A 13 -35.52 -1.72 -49.57
CA ASP A 13 -36.55 -2.06 -50.55
C ASP A 13 -36.73 -0.97 -51.61
N ILE A 14 -36.59 0.30 -51.23
CA ILE A 14 -36.85 1.46 -52.11
C ILE A 14 -35.55 2.04 -52.71
N GLY A 15 -34.41 1.85 -52.05
CA GLY A 15 -33.12 2.39 -52.48
C GLY A 15 -32.81 3.78 -51.91
N CYS A 16 -31.97 4.55 -52.63
CA CYS A 16 -31.49 5.86 -52.17
C CYS A 16 -32.46 6.97 -52.55
N MET A 17 -32.88 7.75 -51.56
CA MET A 17 -33.71 8.95 -51.72
C MET A 17 -32.90 10.18 -51.32
N SER A 18 -33.00 11.26 -52.10
CA SER A 18 -32.25 12.50 -51.85
C SER A 18 -33.12 13.74 -52.03
N TRP A 19 -32.87 14.77 -51.21
CA TRP A 19 -33.61 16.01 -51.18
C TRP A 19 -32.69 17.21 -51.39
N ASN A 20 -33.11 18.12 -52.27
CA ASN A 20 -32.37 19.33 -52.64
C ASN A 20 -33.00 20.63 -52.13
N GLY A 21 -34.11 20.56 -51.40
CA GLY A 21 -34.89 21.71 -50.92
C GLY A 21 -35.46 21.47 -49.54
N LYS A 22 -36.10 22.49 -48.96
CA LYS A 22 -36.58 22.47 -47.56
C LYS A 22 -37.42 21.23 -47.25
N LEU A 23 -37.10 20.55 -46.17
CA LEU A 23 -37.81 19.37 -45.69
C LEU A 23 -39.07 19.83 -44.95
N ILE A 24 -40.25 19.55 -45.50
CA ILE A 24 -41.54 20.03 -44.96
C ILE A 24 -42.42 18.92 -44.36
N ASP A 25 -42.18 17.66 -44.73
CA ASP A 25 -43.03 16.52 -44.35
C ASP A 25 -42.24 15.40 -43.63
N ILE A 26 -41.36 15.75 -42.68
CA ILE A 26 -40.63 14.74 -41.88
C ILE A 26 -41.46 14.39 -40.65
N GLN A 27 -41.66 13.09 -40.43
CA GLN A 27 -42.30 12.57 -39.23
C GLN A 27 -41.36 11.63 -38.48
N GLN A 28 -41.30 11.76 -37.15
CA GLN A 28 -40.55 10.85 -36.30
C GLN A 28 -41.46 9.71 -35.84
N PHE A 29 -41.02 8.48 -36.06
CA PHE A 29 -41.73 7.28 -35.62
C PHE A 29 -41.03 6.67 -34.41
N GLN A 30 -41.80 6.10 -33.48
CA GLN A 30 -41.24 5.39 -32.32
C GLN A 30 -40.73 3.99 -32.67
N THR A 31 -41.27 3.39 -33.72
CA THR A 31 -40.91 2.04 -34.20
C THR A 31 -41.03 2.00 -35.73
N GLY A 32 -39.99 1.50 -36.39
CA GLY A 32 -39.90 1.45 -37.86
C GLY A 32 -39.49 2.77 -38.50
N GLY A 33 -39.40 2.77 -39.83
CA GLY A 33 -38.87 3.87 -40.64
C GLY A 33 -37.41 3.69 -41.06
N SER A 34 -36.92 4.63 -41.86
CA SER A 34 -35.55 4.62 -42.40
C SER A 34 -34.80 5.87 -41.93
N ASP A 35 -33.49 5.74 -41.68
CA ASP A 35 -32.67 6.83 -41.17
C ASP A 35 -32.51 7.95 -42.21
N LEU A 36 -32.85 9.18 -41.81
CA LEU A 36 -32.67 10.40 -42.62
C LEU A 36 -31.40 11.13 -42.20
N ASN A 37 -30.44 11.21 -43.11
CA ASN A 37 -29.18 11.92 -42.93
C ASN A 37 -29.29 13.33 -43.49
N VAL A 38 -29.18 14.34 -42.63
CA VAL A 38 -29.25 15.76 -43.01
C VAL A 38 -27.85 16.37 -43.01
N ARG A 39 -27.54 17.15 -44.03
CA ARG A 39 -26.28 17.90 -44.13
C ARG A 39 -26.31 19.05 -43.13
N VAL A 40 -25.42 18.98 -42.13
CA VAL A 40 -25.26 20.00 -41.09
C VAL A 40 -23.84 20.59 -41.15
N PRO A 41 -23.66 21.90 -40.95
CA PRO A 41 -22.31 22.49 -40.85
C PRO A 41 -21.56 21.94 -39.63
N TYR A 42 -20.25 21.71 -39.78
CA TYR A 42 -19.40 21.10 -38.73
C TYR A 42 -19.48 21.83 -37.37
N ALA A 43 -19.73 23.14 -37.39
CA ALA A 43 -19.84 23.96 -36.18
C ALA A 43 -21.05 23.59 -35.29
N GLU A 44 -22.13 23.06 -35.83
CA GLU A 44 -23.36 22.73 -35.08
C GLU A 44 -23.34 21.32 -34.47
N LEU A 45 -22.47 20.44 -34.97
CA LEU A 45 -22.28 19.05 -34.51
C LEU A 45 -21.64 18.94 -33.11
N GLY A 46 -21.28 20.08 -32.50
CA GLY A 46 -20.57 20.16 -31.23
C GLY A 46 -21.43 20.38 -29.99
N ILE A 47 -22.68 20.84 -30.11
CA ILE A 47 -23.32 21.56 -29.00
C ILE A 47 -24.39 20.73 -28.25
N SER A 48 -25.11 19.80 -28.89
CA SER A 48 -26.38 19.33 -28.32
C SER A 48 -26.38 18.01 -27.51
N ASP A 49 -25.35 17.16 -27.54
CA ASP A 49 -25.31 15.89 -26.74
C ASP A 49 -23.99 15.69 -25.99
N LYS A 50 -23.01 16.57 -26.23
CA LYS A 50 -21.71 16.56 -25.56
C LYS A 50 -21.74 17.24 -24.19
N GLY A 51 -22.80 17.99 -23.87
CA GLY A 51 -22.92 18.71 -22.61
C GLY A 51 -22.94 17.77 -21.40
N HIS A 52 -23.84 16.79 -21.39
CA HIS A 52 -23.97 15.89 -20.24
C HIS A 52 -22.88 14.81 -20.24
N LYS A 53 -22.60 14.19 -21.40
CA LYS A 53 -21.56 13.17 -21.54
C LYS A 53 -20.16 13.75 -21.28
N GLY A 54 -19.86 14.93 -21.80
CA GLY A 54 -18.61 15.64 -21.54
C GLY A 54 -18.45 16.04 -20.07
N THR A 55 -19.52 16.55 -19.45
CA THR A 55 -19.50 16.90 -18.02
C THR A 55 -19.29 15.66 -17.14
N ILE A 56 -19.93 14.53 -17.47
CA ILE A 56 -19.74 13.26 -16.76
C ILE A 56 -18.29 12.75 -16.90
N VAL A 57 -17.71 12.80 -18.11
CA VAL A 57 -16.31 12.39 -18.34
C VAL A 57 -15.35 13.27 -17.55
N ILE A 58 -15.58 14.59 -17.50
CA ILE A 58 -14.78 15.52 -16.70
C ILE A 58 -14.88 15.17 -15.21
N ILE A 59 -16.08 14.97 -14.67
CA ILE A 59 -16.29 14.62 -13.26
C ILE A 59 -15.57 13.30 -12.91
N ILE A 60 -15.71 12.27 -13.74
CA ILE A 60 -15.05 10.98 -13.51
C ILE A 60 -13.52 11.14 -13.53
N SER A 61 -12.97 11.94 -14.46
CA SER A 61 -11.52 12.18 -14.55
C SER A 61 -10.96 12.92 -13.33
N VAL A 62 -11.73 13.85 -12.75
CA VAL A 62 -11.32 14.58 -11.54
C VAL A 62 -11.38 13.67 -10.32
N LEU A 63 -12.44 12.87 -10.18
CA LEU A 63 -12.58 11.93 -9.07
C LEU A 63 -11.47 10.87 -9.06
N THR A 64 -11.13 10.30 -10.21
CA THR A 64 -10.03 9.33 -10.31
C THR A 64 -8.68 9.98 -9.99
N GLY A 65 -8.44 11.20 -10.46
CA GLY A 65 -7.24 11.97 -10.15
C GLY A 65 -7.07 12.21 -8.63
N ILE A 66 -8.14 12.62 -7.94
CA ILE A 66 -8.11 12.85 -6.48
C ILE A 66 -7.79 11.54 -5.73
N ILE A 67 -8.42 10.43 -6.12
CA ILE A 67 -8.18 9.12 -5.47
C ILE A 67 -6.71 8.71 -5.63
N ILE A 68 -6.14 8.85 -6.82
CA ILE A 68 -4.73 8.51 -7.08
C ILE A 68 -3.80 9.40 -6.25
N ILE A 69 -4.06 10.71 -6.16
CA ILE A 69 -3.27 11.64 -5.36
C ILE A 69 -3.32 11.26 -3.87
N VAL A 70 -4.50 10.90 -3.34
CA VAL A 70 -4.65 10.47 -1.94
C VAL A 70 -3.89 9.16 -1.69
N ILE A 71 -3.95 8.19 -2.61
CA ILE A 71 -3.20 6.93 -2.49
C ILE A 71 -1.69 7.19 -2.50
N ILE A 72 -1.20 8.03 -3.41
CA ILE A 72 0.22 8.40 -3.48
C ILE A 72 0.64 9.14 -2.22
N ALA A 73 -0.15 10.12 -1.75
CA ALA A 73 0.14 10.85 -0.53
C ALA A 73 0.13 9.92 0.70
N ALA A 74 -0.86 9.02 0.81
CA ALA A 74 -0.93 8.02 1.86
C ALA A 74 0.28 7.07 1.79
N TYR A 75 0.67 6.62 0.60
CA TYR A 75 1.87 5.81 0.41
C TYR A 75 3.14 6.56 0.86
N PHE A 76 3.32 7.83 0.47
CA PHE A 76 4.46 8.64 0.93
C PHE A 76 4.44 8.90 2.43
N ILE A 77 3.27 9.15 3.03
CA ILE A 77 3.11 9.34 4.47
C ILE A 77 3.38 8.03 5.22
N CYS A 78 2.86 6.89 4.72
CA CYS A 78 3.12 5.56 5.26
C CYS A 78 4.59 5.17 5.11
N MET A 79 5.24 5.50 3.99
CA MET A 79 6.68 5.31 3.80
C MET A 79 7.49 6.21 4.72
N ARG A 80 7.09 7.47 4.93
CA ARG A 80 7.74 8.37 5.91
C ARG A 80 7.50 7.94 7.36
N ALA A 81 6.34 7.35 7.67
CA ALA A 81 6.04 6.75 8.96
C ALA A 81 6.78 5.40 9.16
N SER A 82 7.01 4.68 8.05
CA SER A 82 7.76 3.42 8.00
C SER A 82 9.27 3.63 7.93
N ASN A 83 9.77 4.83 7.63
CA ASN A 83 11.15 5.26 7.85
C ASN A 83 11.25 5.81 9.28
N PRO A 84 11.43 4.98 10.31
CA PRO A 84 11.48 5.42 11.69
C PRO A 84 12.93 5.82 11.98
N VAL A 85 13.44 6.79 11.23
CA VAL A 85 14.67 7.51 11.57
C VAL A 85 14.19 8.91 11.91
N ARG A 86 14.05 9.15 13.22
CA ARG A 86 13.56 10.38 13.90
C ARG A 86 12.05 10.61 13.95
N LYS A 87 11.39 9.93 14.89
CA LYS A 87 10.50 10.61 15.87
C LYS A 87 10.33 9.75 17.13
N LYS A 88 10.99 10.22 18.19
CA LYS A 88 10.61 10.14 19.62
C LYS A 88 9.81 8.91 20.05
N GLN A 89 10.54 7.92 20.54
CA GLN A 89 10.25 7.11 21.72
C GLN A 89 9.15 7.73 22.60
N ASN A 90 7.91 7.28 22.40
CA ASN A 90 6.77 7.41 23.31
C ASN A 90 5.59 6.52 22.86
N ARG A 91 5.89 5.31 22.38
CA ARG A 91 5.01 4.18 22.62
C ARG A 91 5.71 3.32 23.65
N ILE A 92 5.45 3.63 24.91
CA ILE A 92 5.58 2.68 26.01
C ILE A 92 4.93 1.40 25.51
N PHE A 93 5.78 0.41 25.23
CA PHE A 93 5.35 -0.96 25.00
C PHE A 93 4.71 -1.38 26.33
N GLN A 94 3.39 -1.30 26.40
CA GLN A 94 2.62 -1.79 27.53
C GLN A 94 2.74 -3.31 27.54
N PHE A 95 3.85 -3.82 28.09
CA PHE A 95 3.85 -5.09 28.80
C PHE A 95 3.05 -4.87 30.09
N ASN A 96 1.74 -4.68 29.99
CA ASN A 96 0.81 -4.66 31.12
C ASN A 96 -0.62 -4.96 30.64
N LYS A 97 -0.78 -6.07 29.92
CA LYS A 97 -1.97 -6.92 29.96
C LYS A 97 -1.69 -8.19 29.15
N ILE A 98 -1.10 -9.21 29.78
CA ILE A 98 -1.33 -10.58 29.31
C ILE A 98 -2.69 -10.94 29.90
N GLU A 99 -3.73 -10.60 29.14
CA GLU A 99 -5.03 -11.23 29.30
C GLU A 99 -4.86 -12.66 28.79
N LYS A 100 -5.00 -13.63 29.68
CA LYS A 100 -4.85 -15.07 29.39
C LYS A 100 -5.74 -15.46 28.20
N PRO A 101 -5.19 -15.99 27.09
CA PRO A 101 -5.96 -16.86 26.22
C PRO A 101 -5.90 -18.26 26.81
N GLU A 102 -7.05 -18.77 27.20
CA GLU A 102 -7.22 -20.17 27.58
C GLU A 102 -6.93 -21.08 26.38
N GLY A 103 -6.07 -22.07 26.61
CA GLY A 103 -5.82 -23.17 25.68
C GLY A 103 -4.63 -22.96 24.77
N TYR A 104 -3.43 -23.34 25.22
CA TYR A 104 -2.57 -24.30 24.52
C TYR A 104 -1.34 -24.63 25.41
N THR A 105 -1.33 -25.87 25.90
CA THR A 105 -0.20 -26.65 26.47
C THR A 105 0.71 -25.98 27.51
N ASN A 106 0.30 -26.12 28.76
CA ASN A 106 1.22 -26.20 29.90
C ASN A 106 2.20 -27.35 29.65
N ASN A 107 3.52 -27.10 29.81
CA ASN A 107 4.56 -28.03 30.31
C ASN A 107 6.01 -27.56 30.02
N ALA A 108 6.24 -26.45 29.30
CA ALA A 108 7.61 -25.94 29.05
C ALA A 108 7.92 -24.55 29.65
N ILE A 109 6.90 -23.80 30.08
CA ILE A 109 7.04 -22.43 30.61
C ILE A 109 7.03 -22.42 32.16
N GLY A 110 6.69 -23.53 32.81
CA GLY A 110 6.59 -23.63 34.28
C GLY A 110 7.91 -23.63 35.06
N GLU A 111 9.07 -23.70 34.39
CA GLU A 111 10.37 -23.90 35.04
C GLU A 111 11.44 -22.86 34.71
N LEU A 112 11.06 -21.71 34.15
CA LEU A 112 11.97 -20.56 34.11
C LEU A 112 11.41 -19.48 35.03
N SER A 113 11.72 -19.62 36.32
CA SER A 113 11.41 -18.60 37.32
C SER A 113 11.87 -17.24 36.78
N GLN A 114 11.04 -16.21 36.95
CA GLN A 114 11.40 -14.82 36.60
C GLN A 114 12.79 -14.42 37.14
N GLU A 115 13.26 -15.07 38.21
CA GLU A 115 14.58 -14.93 38.81
C GLU A 115 15.74 -15.37 37.88
N LYS A 116 15.61 -16.48 37.13
CA LYS A 116 16.65 -16.87 36.14
C LYS A 116 16.71 -15.94 34.94
N LEU A 117 15.60 -15.28 34.61
CA LEU A 117 15.57 -14.27 33.56
C LEU A 117 16.23 -12.95 34.01
N GLN A 118 16.34 -12.70 35.31
CA GLN A 118 17.05 -11.55 35.88
C GLN A 118 18.59 -11.73 35.85
N GLU A 119 19.10 -12.96 35.79
CA GLU A 119 20.54 -13.22 35.59
C GLU A 119 21.01 -12.97 34.15
N LEU A 120 20.09 -12.93 33.17
CA LEU A 120 20.40 -12.43 31.84
C LEU A 120 20.51 -10.90 31.93
N LEU A 121 21.74 -10.38 31.98
CA LEU A 121 22.04 -8.93 32.00
C LEU A 121 21.12 -8.17 31.02
N LEU A 122 20.06 -7.57 31.56
CA LEU A 122 19.08 -6.84 30.77
C LEU A 122 19.72 -5.51 30.36
N TYR A 123 20.14 -5.44 29.10
CA TYR A 123 20.61 -4.18 28.52
C TYR A 123 19.41 -3.34 28.06
N ASN A 124 19.34 -2.09 28.51
CA ASN A 124 18.40 -1.13 27.95
C ASN A 124 18.68 -0.94 26.45
N PHE A 125 17.62 -0.91 25.64
CA PHE A 125 17.70 -0.66 24.20
C PHE A 125 18.51 0.60 23.87
N GLU A 126 18.33 1.69 24.63
CA GLU A 126 19.07 2.94 24.42
C GLU A 126 20.59 2.78 24.60
N LYS A 127 21.00 1.95 25.57
CA LYS A 127 22.41 1.62 25.80
C LYS A 127 22.99 0.85 24.62
N LEU A 128 22.25 -0.12 24.08
CA LEU A 128 22.67 -0.89 22.90
C LEU A 128 22.68 -0.04 21.61
N ALA A 129 21.69 0.83 21.44
CA ALA A 129 21.62 1.75 20.31
C ALA A 129 22.83 2.70 20.33
N THR A 130 23.14 3.29 21.49
CA THR A 130 24.32 4.15 21.63
C THR A 130 25.61 3.39 21.34
N ALA A 131 25.77 2.18 21.89
CA ALA A 131 26.95 1.34 21.70
C ALA A 131 27.20 0.97 20.22
N THR A 132 26.14 0.88 19.41
CA THR A 132 26.19 0.47 18.00
C THR A 132 26.09 1.64 17.01
N ASN A 133 26.18 2.88 17.49
CA ASN A 133 25.91 4.09 16.70
C ASN A 133 24.53 4.04 15.99
N ASN A 134 23.50 3.75 16.78
CA ASN A 134 22.11 3.57 16.33
C ASN A 134 21.94 2.50 15.24
N PHE A 135 22.65 1.37 15.40
CA PHE A 135 22.67 0.24 14.45
C PHE A 135 23.13 0.67 13.04
N ASP A 136 24.23 1.44 12.99
CA ASP A 136 24.81 1.89 11.72
C ASP A 136 25.24 0.70 10.85
N LEU A 137 25.03 0.80 9.54
CA LEU A 137 25.44 -0.24 8.59
C LEU A 137 26.96 -0.43 8.57
N SER A 138 27.75 0.60 8.88
CA SER A 138 29.21 0.48 9.02
C SER A 138 29.63 -0.50 10.12
N ASN A 139 28.77 -0.69 11.13
CA ASN A 139 29.01 -1.58 12.25
C ASN A 139 28.42 -2.97 12.02
N LYS A 140 27.82 -3.26 10.85
CA LYS A 140 27.23 -4.57 10.58
C LYS A 140 28.31 -5.65 10.46
N LEU A 141 28.24 -6.64 11.33
CA LEU A 141 29.11 -7.82 11.31
C LEU A 141 28.58 -8.91 10.37
N GLY A 142 27.26 -9.00 10.21
CA GLY A 142 26.63 -10.01 9.38
C GLY A 142 25.12 -9.97 9.45
N GLN A 143 24.47 -10.95 8.81
CA GLN A 143 23.02 -11.13 8.85
C GLN A 143 22.67 -12.60 8.74
N GLY A 144 21.90 -13.10 9.70
CA GLY A 144 21.32 -14.44 9.67
C GLY A 144 19.80 -14.41 9.46
N GLY A 145 19.14 -15.56 9.60
CA GLY A 145 17.68 -15.69 9.44
C GLY A 145 16.86 -14.80 10.39
N PHE A 146 17.39 -14.54 11.58
CA PHE A 146 16.70 -13.75 12.61
C PHE A 146 16.99 -12.24 12.53
N GLY A 147 17.89 -11.82 11.65
CA GLY A 147 18.21 -10.41 11.42
C GLY A 147 19.71 -10.08 11.45
N PRO A 148 20.04 -8.79 11.29
CA PRO A 148 21.41 -8.29 11.27
C PRO A 148 22.08 -8.32 12.66
N VAL A 149 23.40 -8.53 12.64
CA VAL A 149 24.29 -8.45 13.81
C VAL A 149 25.20 -7.24 13.65
N TYR A 150 25.31 -6.42 14.69
CA TYR A 150 26.14 -5.21 14.71
C TYR A 150 27.23 -5.29 15.77
N LYS A 151 28.41 -4.75 15.47
CA LYS A 151 29.47 -4.46 16.45
C LYS A 151 29.04 -3.25 17.27
N GLY A 152 29.23 -3.33 18.58
CA GLY A 152 29.06 -2.19 19.47
C GLY A 152 30.16 -2.13 20.53
N ILE A 153 30.37 -0.95 21.09
CA ILE A 153 31.29 -0.72 22.21
C ILE A 153 30.48 -0.06 23.34
N LEU A 154 30.41 -0.73 24.48
CA LEU A 154 29.75 -0.20 25.67
C LEU A 154 30.56 0.96 26.29
N GLN A 155 29.95 1.75 27.17
CA GLN A 155 30.62 2.88 27.82
C GLN A 155 31.84 2.48 28.67
N ASP A 156 31.89 1.23 29.12
CA ASP A 156 33.02 0.63 29.83
C ASP A 156 34.13 0.10 28.90
N GLY A 157 34.00 0.33 27.58
CA GLY A 157 34.96 -0.12 26.56
C GLY A 157 34.77 -1.57 26.13
N LYS A 158 33.79 -2.30 26.67
CA LYS A 158 33.54 -3.69 26.30
C LYS A 158 32.96 -3.79 24.89
N GLU A 159 33.63 -4.54 24.01
CA GLU A 159 33.09 -4.88 22.70
C GLU A 159 31.96 -5.91 22.81
N ILE A 160 30.88 -5.68 22.08
CA ILE A 160 29.69 -6.54 22.05
C ILE A 160 29.21 -6.77 20.61
N ALA A 161 28.53 -7.89 20.39
CA ALA A 161 27.76 -8.15 19.18
C ALA A 161 26.26 -8.07 19.49
N VAL A 162 25.54 -7.18 18.81
CA VAL A 162 24.10 -6.96 19.02
C VAL A 162 23.32 -7.50 17.84
N LYS A 163 22.60 -8.61 18.06
CA LYS A 163 21.68 -9.21 17.09
C LYS A 163 20.32 -8.51 17.19
N ARG A 164 19.89 -7.87 16.11
CA ARG A 164 18.60 -7.15 16.06
C ARG A 164 17.58 -7.96 15.27
N LEU A 165 16.46 -8.28 15.91
CA LEU A 165 15.33 -8.92 15.24
C LEU A 165 14.80 -8.09 14.06
N SER A 166 14.66 -8.72 12.89
CA SER A 166 13.97 -8.11 11.74
C SER A 166 12.45 -8.18 11.91
N ARG A 167 11.74 -7.10 11.55
CA ARG A 167 10.26 -7.02 11.61
C ARG A 167 9.57 -7.82 10.49
N SER A 168 10.32 -8.33 9.51
CA SER A 168 9.77 -8.96 8.30
C SER A 168 9.37 -10.44 8.48
N SER A 169 9.59 -11.04 9.65
CA SER A 169 9.25 -12.44 9.87
C SER A 169 8.10 -12.53 10.88
N GLY A 170 6.89 -12.79 10.39
CA GLY A 170 5.73 -13.10 11.23
C GLY A 170 5.94 -14.31 12.14
N GLN A 171 6.95 -15.13 11.84
CA GLN A 171 7.38 -16.33 12.58
C GLN A 171 8.61 -16.07 13.48
N GLY A 172 9.33 -14.96 13.26
CA GLY A 172 10.66 -14.72 13.83
C GLY A 172 10.68 -14.34 15.31
N LEU A 173 9.56 -13.89 15.89
CA LEU A 173 9.51 -13.55 17.31
C LEU A 173 9.53 -14.81 18.19
N GLU A 174 8.75 -15.83 17.83
CA GLU A 174 8.70 -17.10 18.55
C GLU A 174 10.04 -17.84 18.45
N GLU A 175 10.60 -17.92 17.25
CA GLU A 175 11.91 -18.56 17.03
C GLU A 175 13.04 -17.84 17.76
N PHE A 176 13.02 -16.49 17.80
CA PHE A 176 13.99 -15.72 18.58
C PHE A 176 13.85 -15.96 20.07
N MET A 177 12.62 -15.99 20.60
CA MET A 177 12.41 -16.30 22.01
C MET A 177 12.86 -17.72 22.35
N ASN A 178 12.64 -18.68 21.44
CA ASN A 178 13.19 -20.03 21.59
C ASN A 178 14.71 -20.03 21.62
N GLU A 179 15.39 -19.31 20.73
CA GLU A 179 16.87 -19.18 20.73
C GLU A 179 17.37 -18.57 22.06
N VAL A 180 16.74 -17.48 22.52
CA VAL A 180 17.08 -16.82 23.79
C VAL A 180 16.91 -17.78 24.98
N VAL A 181 15.79 -18.51 25.03
CA VAL A 181 15.51 -19.47 26.10
C VAL A 181 16.52 -20.63 26.06
N VAL A 182 16.84 -21.16 24.88
CA VAL A 182 17.81 -22.26 24.73
C VAL A 182 19.20 -21.82 25.16
N ILE A 183 19.69 -20.67 24.67
CA ILE A 183 21.03 -20.15 25.03
C ILE A 183 21.08 -19.81 26.52
N SER A 184 20.00 -19.29 27.11
CA SER A 184 19.97 -19.00 28.56
C SER A 184 20.11 -20.24 29.45
N LYS A 185 19.73 -21.41 28.93
CA LYS A 185 19.79 -22.70 29.64
C LYS A 185 21.09 -23.47 29.38
N LEU A 186 21.86 -23.09 28.36
CA LEU A 186 23.09 -23.78 27.96
C LEU A 186 24.31 -22.97 28.40
N GLN A 187 24.93 -23.38 29.51
CA GLN A 187 26.26 -22.90 29.90
C GLN A 187 27.28 -23.99 29.59
N HIS A 188 27.98 -23.86 28.46
CA HIS A 188 29.02 -24.80 28.05
C HIS A 188 30.23 -24.01 27.54
N ARG A 189 31.47 -24.47 27.80
CA ARG A 189 32.70 -23.74 27.41
C ARG A 189 32.88 -23.53 25.90
N ASN A 190 32.14 -24.29 25.10
CA ASN A 190 32.20 -24.27 23.63
C ASN A 190 30.98 -23.60 23.00
N LEU A 191 30.13 -22.92 23.79
CA LEU A 191 28.96 -22.15 23.38
C LEU A 191 29.07 -20.73 23.95
#